data_AF-A0A2J0PS55-F1
#
_entry.id   AF-A0A2J0PS55-F1
#
_cell.length_a   1.000
_cell.length_b   1.000
_cell.length_c   1.000
_cell.angle_alpha   90.00
_cell.angle_beta   90.00
_cell.angle_gamma   90.00
#
_symmetry.space_group_name_H-M   'P 1'
#
loop_
_entity.id
_entity.type
_entity.pdbx_description
1 polymer ?
#
loop_
_entity_poly.entity_id
_entity_poly.type
_entity_poly.pdbx_seq_one_letter_code
_entity_poly.pdbx_strand_id
1 'polypeptide(L)'
;MAQDDRASMMTDIRDELNDRDRKINDSLTSLKDSVTRLSDAIKRDEAYAVETRAQLNELTQKLAVLETRVSTSDASKTASRPQKRQTTSAVAGMKIMSLEAGMAWIKWQGSTWSVREGDTLGKVTIRQIDPATRSVVTTGGTLR
;
A
#
# COMPACT_ATOMS: atom_id res chain seq x y z
N MET A 1 25.57 70.33 -7.14
CA MET A 1 25.26 69.46 -8.29
C MET A 1 25.94 68.11 -8.15
N ALA A 2 27.21 67.89 -8.54
CA ALA A 2 27.81 66.54 -8.46
C ALA A 2 27.88 65.90 -7.06
N GLN A 3 27.96 66.70 -5.99
CA GLN A 3 28.02 66.23 -4.61
C GLN A 3 26.64 65.85 -4.04
N ASP A 4 25.58 66.49 -4.54
CA ASP A 4 24.18 66.22 -4.15
C ASP A 4 23.69 64.92 -4.80
N ASP A 5 24.04 64.69 -6.08
CA ASP A 5 23.70 63.46 -6.80
C ASP A 5 24.29 62.22 -6.12
N ARG A 6 25.54 62.32 -5.63
CA ARG A 6 26.21 61.23 -4.90
C ARG A 6 25.54 60.92 -3.56
N ALA A 7 25.06 61.95 -2.86
CA ALA A 7 24.35 61.77 -1.58
C ALA A 7 22.97 61.13 -1.79
N SER A 8 22.27 61.49 -2.87
CA SER A 8 21.01 60.84 -3.27
C SER A 8 21.24 59.36 -3.59
N MET A 9 22.20 59.03 -4.46
CA MET A 9 22.51 57.64 -4.81
C MET A 9 22.90 56.80 -3.60
N MET A 10 23.66 57.36 -2.63
CA MET A 10 24.02 56.63 -1.42
C MET A 10 22.80 56.33 -0.53
N THR A 11 21.80 57.21 -0.55
CA THR A 11 20.54 57.01 0.17
C THR A 11 19.70 55.94 -0.52
N ASP A 12 19.57 56.02 -1.85
CA ASP A 12 18.86 55.02 -2.65
C ASP A 12 19.46 53.62 -2.50
N ILE A 13 20.80 53.51 -2.51
CA ILE A 13 21.50 52.24 -2.29
C ILE A 13 21.24 51.70 -0.88
N ARG A 14 21.21 52.57 0.14
CA ARG A 14 20.92 52.16 1.52
C ARG A 14 19.48 51.65 1.64
N ASP A 15 18.53 52.32 1.01
CA ASP A 15 17.13 51.94 1.05
C ASP A 15 16.88 50.62 0.31
N GLU A 16 17.52 50.42 -0.85
CA GLU A 16 17.49 49.15 -1.58
C GLU A 16 18.10 48.00 -0.76
N LEU A 17 19.26 48.22 -0.11
CA LEU A 17 19.86 47.21 0.76
C LEU A 17 18.94 46.84 1.93
N ASN A 18 18.33 47.85 2.57
CA ASN A 18 17.37 47.63 3.64
C ASN A 18 16.12 46.86 3.16
N ASP A 19 15.61 47.14 1.97
CA ASP A 19 14.48 46.41 1.39
C ASP A 19 14.83 44.95 1.08
N ARG A 20 16.03 44.71 0.54
CA ARG A 20 16.55 43.36 0.29
C ARG A 20 16.73 42.58 1.59
N ASP A 21 17.28 43.20 2.63
CA ASP A 21 17.45 42.57 3.94
C ASP A 21 16.09 42.19 4.55
N ARG A 22 15.08 43.06 4.43
CA ARG A 22 13.70 42.72 4.85
C ARG A 22 13.15 41.52 4.09
N LYS A 23 13.22 41.54 2.75
CA LYS A 23 12.76 40.42 1.91
C LYS A 23 13.46 39.10 2.22
N ILE A 24 14.77 39.15 2.47
CA ILE A 24 15.55 37.96 2.86
C ILE A 24 15.07 37.42 4.20
N ASN A 25 14.87 38.30 5.20
CA ASN A 25 14.39 37.89 6.52
C ASN A 25 12.96 37.32 6.48
N ASP A 26 12.08 37.92 5.67
CA ASP A 26 10.72 37.41 5.47
C ASP A 26 10.73 36.02 4.82
N SER A 27 11.58 35.84 3.80
CA SER A 27 11.75 34.55 3.12
C SER A 27 12.34 33.49 4.06
N LEU A 28 13.32 33.86 4.88
CA LEU A 28 13.92 32.97 5.87
C LEU A 28 12.91 32.54 6.93
N THR A 29 12.06 33.48 7.39
CA THR A 29 10.99 33.19 8.35
C THR A 29 9.97 32.23 7.75
N SER A 30 9.52 32.49 6.51
CA SER A 30 8.59 31.60 5.80
C SER A 30 9.17 30.19 5.58
N LEU A 31 10.46 30.10 5.24
CA LEU A 31 11.15 28.82 5.08
C LEU A 31 11.22 28.06 6.41
N LYS A 32 11.57 28.75 7.51
CA LYS A 32 11.60 28.17 8.85
C LYS A 32 10.23 27.62 9.26
N ASP A 33 9.16 28.39 9.04
CA ASP A 33 7.80 27.95 9.34
C ASP A 33 7.41 26.72 8.53
N SER A 34 7.78 26.69 7.24
CA SER A 34 7.53 25.55 6.36
C SER A 34 8.29 24.30 6.80
N VAL A 35 9.56 24.45 7.19
CA VAL A 35 10.39 23.34 7.72
C VAL A 35 9.82 22.82 9.04
N THR A 36 9.37 23.69 9.94
CA THR A 36 8.70 23.27 11.19
C THR A 36 7.44 22.46 10.89
N ARG A 37 6.58 22.96 10.01
CA ARG A 37 5.34 22.26 9.61
C ARG A 37 5.62 20.90 8.98
N LEU A 38 6.64 20.82 8.11
CA LEU A 38 7.05 19.56 7.50
C LEU A 38 7.59 18.58 8.54
N SER A 39 8.40 19.06 9.49
CA SER A 39 8.93 18.24 10.58
C SER A 39 7.81 17.66 11.45
N ASP A 40 6.78 18.45 11.75
CA ASP A 40 5.61 17.99 12.51
C ASP A 40 4.74 17.02 11.71
N ALA A 41 4.67 17.18 10.38
CA ALA A 41 4.00 16.23 9.49
C ALA A 41 4.73 14.88 9.48
N ILE A 42 6.06 14.89 9.32
CA ILE A 42 6.88 13.67 9.35
C ILE A 42 6.72 12.92 10.67
N LYS A 43 6.74 13.62 11.82
CA LYS A 43 6.53 12.99 13.14
C LYS A 43 5.15 12.33 13.24
N ARG A 44 4.10 12.96 12.70
CA ARG A 44 2.76 12.37 12.66
C ARG A 44 2.73 11.14 11.76
N ASP A 45 3.31 11.21 10.58
CA ASP A 45 3.37 10.10 9.63
C ASP A 45 4.16 8.90 10.22
N GLU A 46 5.25 9.17 10.92
CA GLU A 46 6.04 8.15 11.63
C GLU A 46 5.19 7.47 12.73
N ALA A 47 4.45 8.24 13.53
CA ALA A 47 3.56 7.71 14.54
C ALA A 47 2.47 6.81 13.92
N TYR A 48 1.85 7.25 12.82
CA TYR A 48 0.85 6.45 12.10
C TYR A 48 1.45 5.16 11.53
N ALA A 49 2.67 5.20 11.00
CA ALA A 49 3.35 4.02 10.48
C ALA A 49 3.66 3.00 11.59
N VAL A 50 4.10 3.46 12.76
CA VAL A 50 4.33 2.61 13.94
C VAL A 50 3.02 1.99 14.42
N GLU A 51 1.94 2.76 14.52
CA GLU A 51 0.63 2.28 14.93
C GLU A 51 0.10 1.22 13.95
N THR A 52 0.18 1.49 12.65
CA THR A 52 -0.25 0.54 11.60
C THR A 52 0.52 -0.77 11.70
N ARG A 53 1.84 -0.69 11.94
CA ARG A 53 2.67 -1.88 12.15
C ARG A 53 2.28 -2.65 13.40
N ALA A 54 1.94 -1.96 14.49
CA ALA A 54 1.47 -2.59 15.71
C ALA A 54 0.14 -3.34 15.48
N GLN A 55 -0.81 -2.71 14.78
CA GLN A 55 -2.08 -3.33 14.40
C GLN A 55 -1.86 -4.57 13.52
N LEU A 56 -1.00 -4.49 12.50
CA LEU A 56 -0.68 -5.65 11.66
C LEU A 56 -0.08 -6.81 12.46
N ASN A 57 0.81 -6.52 13.40
CA ASN A 57 1.37 -7.55 14.29
C ASN A 57 0.28 -8.19 15.16
N GLU A 58 -0.64 -7.39 15.70
CA GLU A 58 -1.77 -7.89 16.50
C GLU A 58 -2.70 -8.79 15.66
N LEU A 59 -3.05 -8.38 14.45
CA LEU A 59 -3.85 -9.19 13.53
C LEU A 59 -3.14 -10.50 13.17
N THR A 60 -1.84 -10.43 12.90
CA THR A 60 -1.02 -11.62 12.60
C THR A 60 -1.01 -12.60 13.77
N GLN A 61 -0.85 -12.11 15.01
CA GLN A 61 -0.93 -12.94 16.21
C GLN A 61 -2.31 -13.58 16.40
N LYS A 62 -3.39 -12.80 16.21
CA LYS A 62 -4.76 -13.32 16.26
C LYS A 62 -4.97 -14.43 15.23
N LEU A 63 -4.48 -14.24 14.01
CA LEU A 63 -4.58 -15.23 12.94
C LEU A 63 -3.83 -16.52 13.31
N ALA A 64 -2.60 -16.44 13.83
CA ALA A 64 -1.84 -17.60 14.29
C ALA A 64 -2.55 -18.39 15.41
N VAL A 65 -3.20 -17.70 16.35
CA VAL A 65 -4.01 -18.34 17.40
C VAL A 65 -5.25 -19.02 16.82
N LEU A 66 -5.88 -18.46 15.79
CA LEU A 66 -7.01 -19.08 15.11
C LEU A 66 -6.56 -20.31 14.29
N GLU A 67 -5.45 -20.23 13.56
CA GLU A 67 -4.89 -21.34 12.77
C GLU A 67 -4.52 -22.54 13.66
N THR A 68 -3.92 -22.29 14.83
CA THR A 68 -3.60 -23.35 15.79
C THR A 68 -4.86 -24.00 16.37
N ARG A 69 -5.94 -23.25 16.61
CA ARG A 69 -7.26 -23.80 17.02
C ARG A 69 -7.94 -24.62 15.93
N VAL A 70 -7.82 -24.23 14.66
CA VAL A 70 -8.36 -25.01 13.54
C VAL A 70 -7.59 -26.32 13.39
N SER A 71 -6.26 -26.29 13.54
CA SER A 71 -5.40 -27.47 13.41
C SER A 71 -5.63 -28.54 14.49
N THR A 72 -6.06 -28.16 15.69
CA THR A 72 -6.42 -29.12 16.76
C THR A 72 -7.82 -29.73 16.59
N SER A 73 -8.67 -29.14 15.76
CA SER A 73 -10.02 -29.64 15.49
C SER A 73 -10.11 -30.64 14.32
N ASP A 74 -9.10 -30.72 13.45
CA ASP A 74 -9.08 -31.62 12.28
C ASP A 74 -8.48 -33.01 12.58
N ALA A 75 -7.81 -33.19 13.73
CA ALA A 75 -7.17 -34.47 14.10
C ALA A 75 -8.16 -35.62 14.42
N SER A 76 -9.47 -35.40 14.28
CA SER A 76 -10.52 -36.37 14.60
C SER A 76 -11.41 -36.70 13.40
N LYS A 77 -10.86 -36.98 12.20
CA LYS A 77 -11.62 -37.73 11.18
C LYS A 77 -10.78 -38.81 10.51
N THR A 78 -11.28 -40.02 10.72
CA THR A 78 -10.80 -41.35 10.37
C THR A 78 -10.71 -41.62 8.87
N ALA A 79 -9.81 -42.57 8.56
CA ALA A 79 -9.57 -43.16 7.26
C ALA A 79 -10.84 -43.70 6.56
N SER A 80 -10.91 -43.53 5.23
CA SER A 80 -11.70 -44.37 4.31
C SER A 80 -11.25 -44.22 2.85
N ARG A 81 -10.58 -45.28 2.36
CA ARG A 81 -10.60 -45.97 1.04
C ARG A 81 -10.77 -45.18 -0.29
N PRO A 82 -10.05 -45.57 -1.39
CA PRO A 82 -9.96 -44.74 -2.60
C PRO A 82 -11.19 -44.94 -3.50
N GLN A 83 -11.90 -43.85 -3.79
CA GLN A 83 -12.90 -43.77 -4.85
C GLN A 83 -12.32 -43.01 -6.04
N LYS A 84 -12.37 -43.65 -7.22
CA LYS A 84 -12.15 -43.04 -8.54
C LYS A 84 -12.93 -41.72 -8.60
N ARG A 85 -12.22 -40.57 -8.57
CA ARG A 85 -12.84 -39.25 -8.70
C ARG A 85 -12.69 -38.78 -10.15
N GLN A 86 -13.84 -38.65 -10.79
CA GLN A 86 -14.02 -37.77 -11.94
C GLN A 86 -13.31 -36.44 -11.66
N THR A 87 -12.56 -35.96 -12.65
CA THR A 87 -11.82 -34.71 -12.64
C THR A 87 -12.78 -33.53 -12.55
N THR A 88 -13.27 -33.21 -11.36
CA THR A 88 -13.80 -31.89 -11.08
C THR A 88 -12.61 -30.94 -11.07
N SER A 89 -12.54 -30.05 -12.06
CA SER A 89 -11.50 -29.02 -12.14
C SER A 89 -11.38 -28.34 -10.76
N ALA A 90 -10.17 -28.23 -10.23
CA ALA A 90 -9.92 -27.67 -8.89
C ALA A 90 -10.36 -26.20 -8.73
N VAL A 91 -10.78 -25.61 -9.85
CA VAL A 91 -11.25 -24.23 -10.04
C VAL A 91 -12.77 -24.14 -10.13
N ALA A 92 -13.50 -25.26 -10.04
CA ALA A 92 -14.94 -25.30 -10.16
C ALA A 92 -15.61 -24.44 -9.08
N GLY A 93 -16.42 -23.46 -9.52
CA GLY A 93 -17.11 -22.51 -8.66
C GLY A 93 -16.33 -21.24 -8.32
N MET A 94 -15.12 -21.07 -8.85
CA MET A 94 -14.39 -19.80 -8.78
C MET A 94 -14.85 -18.87 -9.92
N LYS A 95 -15.16 -17.62 -9.61
CA LYS A 95 -15.55 -16.60 -10.59
C LYS A 95 -14.70 -15.35 -10.48
N ILE A 96 -14.17 -14.87 -11.59
CA ILE A 96 -13.46 -13.59 -11.64
C ILE A 96 -14.48 -12.45 -11.53
N MET A 97 -14.32 -11.60 -10.52
CA MET A 97 -15.15 -10.41 -10.30
C MET A 97 -14.50 -9.18 -10.92
N SER A 98 -13.24 -8.94 -10.58
CA SER A 98 -12.46 -7.79 -11.07
C SER A 98 -11.00 -8.19 -11.27
N LEU A 99 -10.34 -7.50 -12.19
CA LEU A 99 -8.91 -7.60 -12.45
C LEU A 99 -8.37 -6.19 -12.48
N GLU A 100 -7.57 -5.83 -11.48
CA GLU A 100 -7.06 -4.47 -11.34
C GLU A 100 -5.57 -4.52 -11.00
N ALA A 101 -4.75 -3.85 -11.79
CA ALA A 101 -3.32 -3.67 -11.56
C ALA A 101 -2.55 -4.97 -11.22
N GLY A 102 -2.82 -6.06 -11.94
CA GLY A 102 -2.16 -7.36 -11.72
C GLY A 102 -2.70 -8.18 -10.53
N MET A 103 -3.81 -7.75 -9.93
CA MET A 103 -4.55 -8.50 -8.91
C MET A 103 -5.87 -9.03 -9.49
N ALA A 104 -6.18 -10.30 -9.23
CA ALA A 104 -7.46 -10.89 -9.57
C ALA A 104 -8.33 -11.01 -8.31
N TRP A 105 -9.55 -10.49 -8.40
CA TRP A 105 -10.58 -10.66 -7.38
C TRP A 105 -11.44 -11.86 -7.75
N ILE A 106 -11.28 -12.96 -7.02
CA ILE A 106 -11.97 -14.22 -7.29
C ILE A 106 -13.01 -14.46 -6.21
N LYS A 107 -14.28 -14.59 -6.61
CA LYS A 107 -15.35 -15.05 -5.73
C LYS A 107 -15.33 -16.57 -5.66
N TRP A 108 -15.19 -17.11 -4.46
CA TRP A 108 -15.15 -18.54 -4.20
C TRP A 108 -15.69 -18.85 -2.80
N GLN A 109 -16.52 -19.88 -2.68
CA GLN A 109 -17.14 -20.31 -1.41
C GLN A 109 -17.91 -19.19 -0.67
N GLY A 110 -18.52 -18.27 -1.40
CA GLY A 110 -19.28 -17.15 -0.82
C GLY A 110 -18.44 -15.92 -0.42
N SER A 111 -17.11 -16.01 -0.46
CA SER A 111 -16.19 -14.91 -0.16
C SER A 111 -15.45 -14.42 -1.41
N THR A 112 -14.97 -13.18 -1.39
CA THR A 112 -14.14 -12.61 -2.45
C THR A 112 -12.69 -12.54 -1.98
N TRP A 113 -11.78 -13.13 -2.75
CA TRP A 113 -10.36 -13.23 -2.46
C TRP A 113 -9.58 -12.38 -3.47
N SER A 114 -8.62 -11.59 -2.99
CA SER A 114 -7.64 -10.93 -3.85
C SER A 114 -6.41 -11.83 -3.98
N VAL A 115 -6.00 -12.14 -5.21
CA VAL A 115 -4.86 -13.00 -5.49
C VAL A 115 -3.93 -12.38 -6.52
N ARG A 116 -2.62 -12.59 -6.35
CA ARG A 116 -1.56 -12.23 -7.29
C ARG A 116 -0.91 -13.47 -7.90
N GLU A 117 -0.10 -13.28 -8.94
CA GLU A 117 0.75 -14.34 -9.46
C GLU A 117 1.66 -14.89 -8.36
N GLY A 118 1.68 -16.21 -8.19
CA GLY A 118 2.38 -16.91 -7.11
C GLY A 118 1.51 -17.22 -5.89
N ASP A 119 0.39 -16.54 -5.70
CA ASP A 119 -0.49 -16.80 -4.54
C ASP A 119 -1.26 -18.10 -4.68
N THR A 120 -1.63 -18.69 -3.54
CA THR A 120 -2.43 -19.93 -3.48
C THR A 120 -3.84 -19.65 -2.98
N LEU A 121 -4.85 -20.06 -3.75
CA LEU A 121 -6.25 -20.05 -3.38
C LEU A 121 -6.75 -21.48 -3.19
N GLY A 122 -6.79 -21.94 -1.94
CA GLY A 122 -7.10 -23.33 -1.61
C GLY A 122 -5.98 -24.28 -2.04
N LYS A 123 -6.28 -25.20 -2.98
CA LYS A 123 -5.30 -26.16 -3.54
C LYS A 123 -4.72 -25.71 -4.89
N VAL A 124 -5.01 -24.49 -5.29
CA VAL A 124 -4.75 -23.96 -6.62
C VAL A 124 -3.81 -22.78 -6.50
N THR A 125 -2.70 -22.79 -7.24
CA THR A 125 -1.71 -21.70 -7.29
C THR A 125 -1.94 -20.88 -8.54
N ILE A 126 -2.01 -19.56 -8.38
CA ILE A 126 -2.11 -18.61 -9.49
C ILE A 126 -0.74 -18.55 -10.18
N ARG A 127 -0.70 -18.90 -11.46
CA ARG A 127 0.53 -18.87 -12.27
C ARG A 127 0.67 -17.57 -13.04
N GLN A 128 -0.43 -17.11 -13.63
CA GLN A 128 -0.42 -15.95 -14.50
C GLN A 128 -1.79 -15.28 -14.49
N ILE A 129 -1.80 -13.95 -14.49
CA ILE A 129 -3.01 -13.12 -14.56
C ILE A 129 -2.93 -12.30 -15.84
N ASP A 130 -3.82 -12.60 -16.80
CA ASP A 130 -3.93 -11.82 -18.02
C ASP A 130 -5.14 -10.86 -17.93
N PRO A 131 -4.89 -9.54 -17.73
CA PRO A 131 -5.96 -8.55 -17.68
C PRO A 131 -6.61 -8.29 -19.04
N ALA A 132 -5.90 -8.49 -20.16
CA ALA A 132 -6.40 -8.20 -21.50
C ALA A 132 -7.51 -9.18 -21.91
N THR A 133 -7.35 -10.46 -21.55
CA THR A 133 -8.33 -11.51 -21.84
C THR A 133 -9.24 -11.83 -20.65
N ARG A 134 -9.08 -11.14 -19.53
CA ARG A 134 -9.71 -11.41 -18.23
C ARG A 134 -9.61 -12.88 -17.82
N SER A 135 -8.42 -13.47 -17.97
CA SER A 135 -8.19 -14.87 -17.62
C SER A 135 -7.12 -15.03 -16.55
N VAL A 136 -7.29 -16.03 -15.70
CA VAL A 136 -6.33 -16.35 -14.63
C VAL A 136 -5.91 -17.81 -14.80
N VAL A 137 -4.64 -18.02 -15.15
CA VAL A 137 -4.06 -19.35 -15.30
C VAL A 137 -3.64 -19.84 -13.93
N THR A 138 -4.11 -21.02 -13.56
CA THR A 138 -3.80 -21.63 -12.26
C THR A 138 -3.35 -23.07 -12.42
N THR A 139 -2.74 -23.66 -11.39
CA THR A 139 -2.37 -25.09 -11.38
C THR A 139 -3.58 -26.03 -11.54
N GLY A 140 -4.79 -25.55 -11.21
CA GLY A 140 -6.03 -26.31 -11.33
C GLY A 140 -6.76 -26.17 -12.67
N GLY A 141 -6.32 -25.24 -13.53
CA GLY A 141 -7.00 -24.85 -14.77
C GLY A 141 -7.02 -23.34 -14.99
N THR A 142 -7.65 -22.89 -16.07
CA THR A 142 -7.78 -21.45 -16.38
C THR A 142 -9.17 -20.95 -15.99
N LEU A 143 -9.25 -19.86 -15.22
CA LEU A 143 -10.49 -19.13 -14.97
C LEU A 143 -10.75 -18.14 -16.11
N ARG A 144 -12.02 -17.99 -16.49
CA ARG A 144 -12.54 -17.00 -17.44
C ARG A 144 -13.87 -16.44 -16.95
#